data_AF-A0A679HMR7-F1
#
_entry.id   AF-A0A679HMR7-F1
#
_cell.length_a   1.000
_cell.length_b   1.000
_cell.length_c   1.000
_cell.angle_alpha   90.00
_cell.angle_beta   90.00
_cell.angle_gamma   90.00
#
_symmetry.space_group_name_H-M   'P 1'
#
loop_
_entity.id
_entity.type
_entity.pdbx_description
1 polymer ?
#
loop_
_entity_poly.entity_id
_entity_poly.type
_entity_poly.pdbx_seq_one_letter_code
_entity_poly.pdbx_strand_id
1 'polypeptide(L)'
;MNYNTGHRPTEGPGLGRIARYAWGKDYHGVMESRLRQLEAMILEQVPDTRTRVYVDTGPIMEKSLAQQAGIGWIGKHSNLVSSDHGSWLLLGEILTTLELPGDEPGTDLCGSCSLCIKACPTGAISEPYVVDARRCISYLTIEYRGDRESIPDDLASAIGNHIFGCDDCLDVCPFNLRADPSVHAEFLPQPGTLAPRLDELTDFTEARFAETFHSSPLKRAKHAGLMRNAAIAQDNESRAS
;
A
#
# COMPACT_ATOMS: atom_id res chain seq x y z
N MET A 1 -3.07 -11.58 -4.04
CA MET A 1 -1.72 -11.77 -4.61
C MET A 1 -0.69 -11.13 -3.70
N ASN A 2 0.50 -11.71 -3.51
CA ASN A 2 1.51 -11.08 -2.64
C ASN A 2 2.49 -10.19 -3.44
N TYR A 3 2.99 -9.10 -2.83
CA TYR A 3 3.90 -8.12 -3.45
C TYR A 3 5.25 -7.99 -2.74
N ASN A 4 5.56 -8.89 -1.79
CA ASN A 4 6.85 -8.89 -1.11
C ASN A 4 7.97 -9.35 -2.04
N THR A 5 8.73 -8.47 -2.68
CA THR A 5 9.73 -8.89 -3.68
C THR A 5 11.05 -9.38 -3.08
N GLY A 6 11.17 -9.48 -1.75
CA GLY A 6 12.42 -9.76 -1.05
C GLY A 6 13.45 -8.62 -1.09
N HIS A 7 13.21 -7.58 -1.89
CA HIS A 7 14.02 -6.38 -1.90
C HIS A 7 13.74 -5.52 -0.66
N ARG A 8 14.73 -4.72 -0.27
CA ARG A 8 14.61 -3.74 0.82
C ARG A 8 14.79 -2.34 0.25
N PRO A 9 14.14 -1.31 0.84
CA PRO A 9 14.43 0.07 0.47
C PRO A 9 15.91 0.36 0.68
N THR A 10 16.48 1.16 -0.23
CA THR A 10 17.85 1.66 -0.04
C THR A 10 17.76 2.96 0.74
N GLU A 11 18.26 2.94 1.97
CA GLU A 11 18.31 4.12 2.84
C GLU A 11 19.66 4.83 2.68
N GLY A 12 19.64 6.16 2.71
CA GLY A 12 20.84 6.98 2.66
C GLY A 12 20.52 8.46 2.43
N PRO A 13 21.52 9.35 2.61
CA PRO A 13 21.32 10.76 2.34
C PRO A 13 20.89 11.03 0.89
N GLY A 14 19.95 11.94 0.70
CA GLY A 14 19.36 12.33 -0.58
C GLY A 14 18.35 11.35 -1.14
N LEU A 15 18.01 10.27 -0.42
CA LEU A 15 17.07 9.24 -0.88
C LEU A 15 15.70 9.36 -0.19
N GLY A 16 14.65 9.29 -1.00
CA GLY A 16 13.27 9.14 -0.53
C GLY A 16 12.88 7.68 -0.34
N ARG A 17 11.74 7.45 0.31
CA ARG A 17 11.15 6.12 0.49
C ARG A 17 9.78 6.03 -0.15
N ILE A 18 9.56 4.96 -0.89
CA ILE A 18 8.30 4.59 -1.52
C ILE A 18 7.83 3.27 -0.91
N ALA A 19 6.54 3.16 -0.58
CA ALA A 19 5.95 1.93 -0.08
C ALA A 19 6.05 0.79 -1.10
N ARG A 20 6.30 -0.43 -0.61
CA ARG A 20 6.69 -1.61 -1.42
C ARG A 20 5.68 -1.96 -2.51
N TYR A 21 4.38 -1.79 -2.24
CA TYR A 21 3.33 -2.09 -3.20
C TYR A 21 3.39 -1.20 -4.46
N ALA A 22 4.09 -0.07 -4.37
CA ALA A 22 4.22 0.92 -5.43
C ALA A 22 5.57 0.88 -6.17
N TRP A 23 6.42 -0.10 -5.87
CA TRP A 23 7.71 -0.27 -6.53
C TRP A 23 7.61 -0.75 -7.98
N GLY A 24 6.61 -1.59 -8.27
CA GLY A 24 6.40 -2.22 -9.58
C GLY A 24 5.25 -1.59 -10.37
N LYS A 25 4.62 -2.42 -11.21
CA LYS A 25 3.42 -2.04 -11.97
C LYS A 25 2.24 -1.78 -11.04
N ASP A 26 1.34 -0.92 -11.51
CA ASP A 26 0.08 -0.61 -10.85
C ASP A 26 -0.77 -1.88 -10.69
N TYR A 27 -0.98 -2.30 -9.43
CA TYR A 27 -1.65 -3.55 -9.11
C TYR A 27 -3.10 -3.57 -9.58
N HIS A 28 -3.75 -2.42 -9.71
CA HIS A 28 -5.14 -2.33 -10.15
C HIS A 28 -5.33 -3.05 -11.49
N GLY A 29 -4.49 -2.73 -12.48
CA GLY A 29 -4.57 -3.35 -13.81
C GLY A 29 -4.17 -4.81 -13.82
N VAL A 30 -3.15 -5.19 -13.03
CA VAL A 30 -2.68 -6.59 -12.94
C VAL A 30 -3.76 -7.47 -12.31
N MET A 31 -4.33 -7.03 -11.18
CA MET A 31 -5.35 -7.76 -10.45
C MET A 31 -6.66 -7.80 -11.24
N GLU A 32 -7.13 -6.68 -11.80
CA GLU A 32 -8.36 -6.65 -12.59
C GLU A 32 -8.25 -7.60 -13.79
N SER A 33 -7.13 -7.59 -14.53
CA SER A 33 -6.93 -8.51 -15.66
C SER A 33 -7.06 -9.99 -15.25
N ARG A 34 -6.50 -10.38 -14.10
CA ARG A 34 -6.59 -11.75 -13.58
C ARG A 34 -7.99 -12.09 -13.08
N LEU A 35 -8.66 -11.16 -12.40
CA LEU A 35 -10.04 -11.34 -11.96
C LEU A 35 -11.01 -11.46 -13.13
N ARG A 36 -10.80 -10.71 -14.23
CA ARG A 36 -11.61 -10.84 -15.45
C ARG A 36 -11.43 -12.19 -16.14
N GLN A 37 -10.24 -12.77 -16.10
CA GLN A 37 -10.02 -14.13 -16.59
C GLN A 37 -10.78 -15.16 -15.76
N LEU A 38 -10.74 -15.03 -14.43
CA LEU A 38 -11.52 -15.88 -13.54
C LEU A 38 -13.03 -15.68 -13.72
N GLU A 39 -13.49 -14.44 -13.85
CA GLU A 39 -14.89 -14.10 -14.16
C GLU A 39 -15.35 -14.78 -15.45
N ALA A 40 -14.55 -14.73 -16.52
CA ALA A 40 -14.86 -15.41 -17.77
C ALA A 40 -15.00 -16.94 -17.60
N MET A 41 -14.11 -17.56 -16.83
CA MET A 41 -14.18 -19.01 -16.53
C MET A 41 -15.43 -19.38 -15.71
N ILE A 42 -15.89 -18.48 -14.84
CA ILE A 42 -17.13 -18.67 -14.07
C ILE A 42 -18.35 -18.58 -14.99
N LEU A 43 -18.40 -17.55 -15.85
CA LEU A 43 -19.52 -17.32 -16.77
C LEU A 43 -19.59 -18.39 -17.88
N GLU A 44 -18.47 -18.99 -18.27
CA GLU A 44 -18.48 -20.13 -19.19
C GLU A 44 -19.17 -21.37 -18.57
N GLN A 45 -18.97 -21.59 -17.27
CA GLN A 45 -19.56 -22.73 -16.56
C GLN A 45 -21.00 -22.48 -16.12
N VAL A 46 -21.35 -21.25 -15.74
CA VAL A 46 -22.69 -20.88 -15.28
C VAL A 46 -23.14 -19.56 -15.94
N PRO A 47 -23.62 -19.61 -17.21
CA PRO A 47 -23.87 -18.42 -18.03
C PRO A 47 -24.89 -17.42 -17.48
N ASP A 48 -25.85 -17.87 -16.68
CA ASP A 48 -26.90 -17.01 -16.10
C ASP A 48 -26.44 -16.26 -14.83
N THR A 49 -25.20 -16.48 -14.39
CA THR A 49 -24.61 -15.80 -13.24
C THR A 49 -24.38 -14.32 -13.57
N ARG A 50 -24.61 -13.46 -12.57
CA ARG A 50 -24.19 -12.06 -12.64
C ARG A 50 -22.98 -11.85 -11.74
N THR A 51 -21.96 -11.18 -12.26
CA THR A 51 -20.72 -10.90 -11.56
C THR A 51 -20.38 -9.41 -11.55
N ARG A 52 -19.57 -8.99 -10.57
CA ARG A 52 -18.96 -7.67 -10.54
C ARG A 52 -17.57 -7.75 -9.93
N VAL A 53 -16.56 -7.41 -10.73
CA VAL A 53 -15.15 -7.32 -10.30
C VAL A 53 -14.85 -5.97 -9.64
N TYR A 54 -14.09 -5.99 -8.55
CA TYR A 54 -13.52 -4.82 -7.90
C TYR A 54 -12.07 -5.08 -7.43
N VAL A 55 -11.29 -4.00 -7.41
CA VAL A 55 -9.92 -3.91 -6.88
C VAL A 55 -9.76 -2.50 -6.34
N ASP A 56 -9.72 -2.33 -5.00
CA ASP A 56 -9.51 -1.07 -4.23
C ASP A 56 -10.52 0.09 -4.45
N THR A 57 -11.03 0.25 -5.66
CA THR A 57 -11.83 1.37 -6.15
C THR A 57 -13.33 1.14 -6.04
N GLY A 58 -13.75 -0.05 -5.60
CA GLY A 58 -15.14 -0.41 -5.40
C GLY A 58 -15.73 0.14 -4.09
N PRO A 59 -17.06 0.31 -4.01
CA PRO A 59 -17.73 0.75 -2.78
C PRO A 59 -17.89 -0.39 -1.77
N ILE A 60 -16.83 -1.16 -1.51
CA ILE A 60 -16.84 -2.33 -0.65
C ILE A 60 -15.62 -2.38 0.26
N MET A 61 -15.78 -3.00 1.44
CA MET A 61 -14.72 -3.12 2.44
C MET A 61 -13.92 -4.41 2.22
N GLU A 62 -13.04 -4.41 1.22
CA GLU A 62 -12.28 -5.58 0.75
C GLU A 62 -11.57 -6.35 1.89
N LYS A 63 -10.98 -5.64 2.85
CA LYS A 63 -10.22 -6.27 3.95
C LYS A 63 -11.12 -7.11 4.85
N SER A 64 -12.32 -6.60 5.15
CA SER A 64 -13.31 -7.32 5.97
C SER A 64 -13.82 -8.56 5.23
N LEU A 65 -14.12 -8.42 3.93
CA LEU A 65 -14.54 -9.54 3.09
C LEU A 65 -13.45 -10.60 2.97
N ALA A 66 -12.19 -10.20 2.81
CA ALA A 66 -11.06 -11.11 2.77
C ALA A 66 -10.87 -11.87 4.10
N GLN A 67 -11.13 -11.23 5.24
CA GLN A 67 -11.16 -11.93 6.54
C GLN A 67 -12.28 -12.97 6.59
N GLN A 68 -13.49 -12.62 6.15
CA GLN A 68 -14.63 -13.55 6.13
C GLN A 68 -14.40 -14.72 5.16
N ALA A 69 -13.66 -14.49 4.06
CA ALA A 69 -13.25 -15.51 3.11
C ALA A 69 -12.01 -16.31 3.56
N GLY A 70 -11.62 -16.24 4.84
CA GLY A 70 -10.52 -17.04 5.39
C GLY A 70 -9.11 -16.69 4.87
N ILE A 71 -8.94 -15.60 4.12
CA ILE A 71 -7.63 -15.21 3.55
C ILE A 71 -6.65 -14.81 4.65
N GLY A 72 -7.15 -14.31 5.78
CA GLY A 72 -6.35 -13.85 6.90
C GLY A 72 -7.19 -13.15 7.96
N TRP A 73 -6.55 -12.41 8.86
CA TRP A 73 -7.21 -11.61 9.89
C TRP A 73 -6.81 -10.14 9.78
N ILE A 74 -7.60 -9.24 10.36
CA ILE A 74 -7.23 -7.83 10.41
C ILE A 74 -6.20 -7.62 11.53
N GLY A 75 -5.00 -7.17 11.19
CA GLY A 75 -3.99 -6.81 12.17
C GLY A 75 -4.32 -5.51 12.89
N LYS A 76 -3.68 -5.25 14.03
CA LYS A 76 -3.89 -4.00 14.81
C LYS A 76 -3.54 -2.70 14.04
N HIS A 77 -2.79 -2.81 12.95
CA HIS A 77 -2.54 -1.73 11.98
C HIS A 77 -3.61 -1.61 10.88
N SER A 78 -4.73 -2.34 10.99
CA SER A 78 -5.89 -2.30 10.09
C SER A 78 -5.62 -2.74 8.64
N ASN A 79 -4.60 -3.57 8.43
CA ASN A 79 -4.41 -4.30 7.17
C ASN A 79 -4.69 -5.79 7.40
N LEU A 80 -5.12 -6.49 6.35
CA LEU A 80 -5.23 -7.93 6.37
C LEU A 80 -3.84 -8.54 6.56
N VAL A 81 -3.74 -9.58 7.38
CA VAL A 81 -2.51 -10.35 7.65
C VAL A 81 -2.84 -11.81 7.37
N SER A 82 -2.04 -12.50 6.58
CA SER A 82 -2.09 -13.95 6.43
C SER A 82 -0.88 -14.63 7.06
N SER A 83 -0.99 -15.92 7.36
CA SER A 83 0.09 -16.71 7.92
C SER A 83 1.30 -16.82 6.97
N ASP A 84 1.04 -16.96 5.68
CA ASP A 84 2.07 -17.28 4.67
C ASP A 84 2.67 -16.04 4.01
N HIS A 85 1.91 -14.94 3.94
CA HIS A 85 2.30 -13.73 3.18
C HIS A 85 2.30 -12.47 4.04
N GLY A 86 1.95 -12.58 5.33
CA GLY A 86 1.75 -11.42 6.18
C GLY A 86 0.72 -10.46 5.58
N SER A 87 0.98 -9.17 5.67
CA SER A 87 0.21 -8.08 5.07
C SER A 87 0.75 -7.60 3.73
N TRP A 88 1.72 -8.29 3.14
CA TRP A 88 2.20 -7.98 1.79
C TRP A 88 1.25 -8.50 0.71
N LEU A 89 -0.05 -8.22 0.88
CA LEU A 89 -1.15 -8.70 0.06
C LEU A 89 -1.84 -7.56 -0.69
N LEU A 90 -2.08 -7.79 -1.97
CA LEU A 90 -3.01 -7.06 -2.81
C LEU A 90 -4.32 -7.86 -2.86
N LEU A 91 -5.43 -7.16 -2.63
CA LEU A 91 -6.77 -7.72 -2.60
C LEU A 91 -7.52 -7.35 -3.87
N GLY A 92 -8.58 -8.12 -4.12
CA GLY A 92 -9.48 -7.95 -5.24
C GLY A 92 -10.53 -9.04 -5.17
N GLU A 93 -11.71 -8.75 -5.69
CA GLU A 93 -12.88 -9.57 -5.45
C GLU A 93 -13.81 -9.63 -6.66
N ILE A 94 -14.58 -10.72 -6.71
CA ILE A 94 -15.67 -10.92 -7.65
C ILE A 94 -16.94 -11.12 -6.84
N LEU A 95 -17.82 -10.14 -6.83
CA LEU A 95 -19.17 -10.32 -6.33
C LEU A 95 -19.94 -11.18 -7.33
N THR A 96 -20.70 -12.15 -6.86
CA THR A 96 -21.42 -13.10 -7.72
C THR A 96 -22.80 -13.43 -7.14
N THR A 97 -23.74 -13.79 -8.01
CA THR A 97 -25.04 -14.34 -7.62
C THR A 97 -25.03 -15.85 -7.39
N LEU A 98 -23.88 -16.50 -7.58
CA LEU A 98 -23.73 -17.92 -7.28
C LEU A 98 -23.89 -18.19 -5.79
N GLU A 99 -24.63 -19.23 -5.45
CA GLU A 99 -24.67 -19.77 -4.11
C GLU A 99 -23.43 -20.65 -3.90
N LEU A 100 -22.44 -20.11 -3.18
CA LEU A 100 -21.21 -20.81 -2.81
C LEU A 100 -21.20 -21.03 -1.30
N PRO A 101 -20.69 -22.18 -0.80
CA PRO A 101 -20.41 -22.32 0.61
C PRO A 101 -19.37 -21.28 1.02
N GLY A 102 -19.61 -20.60 2.15
CA GLY A 102 -18.63 -19.68 2.73
C GLY A 102 -17.47 -20.42 3.39
N ASP A 103 -16.31 -19.78 3.42
CA ASP A 103 -15.15 -20.24 4.17
C ASP A 103 -15.25 -19.88 5.66
N GLU A 104 -14.36 -20.45 6.46
CA GLU A 104 -14.22 -20.07 7.87
C GLU A 104 -13.43 -18.76 7.99
N PRO A 105 -13.93 -17.75 8.74
CA PRO A 105 -13.22 -16.49 8.90
C PRO A 105 -11.85 -16.63 9.57
N GLY A 106 -10.90 -15.82 9.13
CA GLY A 106 -9.55 -15.85 9.70
C GLY A 106 -9.52 -15.43 11.17
N THR A 107 -8.81 -16.22 11.98
CA THR A 107 -8.62 -15.99 13.42
C THR A 107 -7.57 -14.92 13.68
N ASP A 108 -7.84 -13.98 14.59
CA ASP A 108 -6.87 -12.96 14.99
C ASP A 108 -5.68 -13.56 15.74
N LEU A 109 -4.48 -13.38 15.18
CA LEU A 109 -3.22 -13.86 15.75
C LEU A 109 -2.30 -12.75 16.29
N CYS A 110 -2.78 -11.51 16.42
CA CYS A 110 -2.00 -10.41 16.98
C CYS A 110 -1.74 -10.57 18.50
N GLY A 111 -2.66 -11.18 19.24
CA GLY A 111 -2.54 -11.36 20.70
C GLY A 111 -2.21 -10.06 21.43
N SER A 112 -1.22 -10.09 22.34
CA SER A 112 -0.75 -8.91 23.09
C SER A 112 0.24 -8.01 22.33
N CYS A 113 0.58 -8.34 21.07
CA CYS A 113 1.54 -7.56 20.28
C CYS A 113 1.07 -6.11 20.10
N SER A 114 2.01 -5.16 20.13
CA SER A 114 1.77 -3.72 19.94
C SER A 114 2.87 -3.04 19.10
N LEU A 115 3.69 -3.82 18.39
CA LEU A 115 4.85 -3.31 17.65
C LEU A 115 4.47 -2.26 16.60
N CYS A 116 3.44 -2.54 15.80
CA CYS A 116 2.98 -1.61 14.76
C CYS A 116 2.49 -0.26 15.34
N ILE A 117 1.83 -0.30 16.50
CA ILE A 117 1.35 0.91 17.20
C ILE A 117 2.55 1.74 17.68
N LYS A 118 3.52 1.09 18.31
CA LYS A 118 4.75 1.75 18.82
C LYS A 118 5.64 2.29 17.71
N ALA A 119 5.67 1.63 16.56
CA ALA A 119 6.51 2.02 15.43
C ALA A 119 5.90 3.12 14.55
N CYS A 120 4.59 3.40 14.67
CA CYS A 120 3.92 4.40 13.84
C CYS A 120 4.48 5.80 14.14
N PRO A 121 5.19 6.47 13.22
CA PRO A 121 5.95 7.68 13.53
C PRO A 121 5.07 8.85 13.99
N THR A 122 3.85 8.90 13.48
CA THR A 122 2.88 9.96 13.76
C THR A 122 1.86 9.55 14.82
N GLY A 123 1.94 8.33 15.36
CA GLY A 123 0.92 7.79 16.26
C GLY A 123 -0.47 7.71 15.59
N ALA A 124 -0.52 7.50 14.27
CA ALA A 124 -1.77 7.39 13.53
C ALA A 124 -2.60 6.15 13.95
N ILE A 125 -1.95 5.10 14.45
CA ILE A 125 -2.66 3.95 15.05
C ILE A 125 -2.94 4.30 16.51
N SER A 126 -4.08 4.95 16.76
CA SER A 126 -4.44 5.51 18.08
C SER A 126 -4.75 4.43 19.11
N GLU A 127 -5.29 3.31 18.66
CA GLU A 127 -5.57 2.11 19.44
C GLU A 127 -5.63 0.90 18.49
N PRO A 128 -5.63 -0.35 18.99
CA PRO A 128 -5.75 -1.53 18.13
C PRO A 128 -6.88 -1.40 17.12
N TYR A 129 -6.58 -1.62 15.84
CA TYR A 129 -7.51 -1.63 14.71
C TYR A 129 -8.07 -0.26 14.29
N VAL A 130 -7.66 0.84 14.95
CA VAL A 130 -8.12 2.19 14.63
C VAL A 130 -6.96 3.03 14.11
N VAL A 131 -7.13 3.57 12.90
CA VAL A 131 -6.14 4.44 12.24
C VAL A 131 -6.76 5.81 11.96
N ASP A 132 -6.18 6.86 12.53
CA ASP A 132 -6.49 8.24 12.15
C ASP A 132 -5.79 8.57 10.82
N ALA A 133 -6.55 8.53 9.74
CA ALA A 133 -6.06 8.82 8.39
C ALA A 133 -5.39 10.20 8.29
N ARG A 134 -5.84 11.20 9.08
CA ARG A 134 -5.29 12.56 9.03
C ARG A 134 -3.85 12.63 9.55
N ARG A 135 -3.41 11.61 10.30
CA ARG A 135 -2.04 11.47 10.81
C ARG A 135 -1.24 10.42 10.05
N CYS A 136 -1.90 9.53 9.30
CA CYS A 136 -1.25 8.44 8.61
C CYS A 136 -0.37 8.96 7.46
N ILE A 137 0.93 8.67 7.50
CA ILE A 137 1.88 9.08 6.46
C ILE A 137 1.44 8.57 5.08
N SER A 138 0.88 7.36 5.00
CA SER A 138 0.35 6.81 3.76
C SER A 138 -0.75 7.70 3.17
N TYR A 139 -1.73 8.12 3.97
CA TYR A 139 -2.77 9.06 3.53
C TYR A 139 -2.18 10.43 3.15
N LEU A 140 -1.31 10.98 3.99
CA LEU A 140 -0.69 12.30 3.77
C LEU A 140 0.13 12.36 2.49
N THR A 141 0.79 11.27 2.12
CA THR A 141 1.64 11.23 0.92
C THR A 141 0.86 10.84 -0.34
N ILE A 142 -0.26 10.11 -0.22
CA ILE A 142 -1.01 9.58 -1.38
C ILE A 142 -2.29 10.36 -1.67
N GLU A 143 -3.12 10.63 -0.66
CA GLU A 143 -4.50 11.10 -0.82
C GLU A 143 -4.66 12.58 -0.46
N TYR A 144 -3.84 13.10 0.43
CA TYR A 144 -3.91 14.51 0.83
C TYR A 144 -3.57 15.44 -0.33
N ARG A 145 -4.46 16.41 -0.60
CA ARG A 145 -4.35 17.38 -1.70
C ARG A 145 -4.07 18.81 -1.26
N GLY A 146 -3.91 19.05 0.05
CA GLY A 146 -3.53 20.37 0.56
C GLY A 146 -2.04 20.64 0.42
N ASP A 147 -1.68 21.88 0.73
CA ASP A 147 -0.31 22.38 0.62
C ASP A 147 0.55 21.97 1.83
N ARG A 148 1.87 22.17 1.72
CA ARG A 148 2.84 21.82 2.77
C ARG A 148 2.52 22.52 4.10
N GLU A 149 2.13 23.78 4.04
CA GLU A 149 1.87 24.66 5.18
C GLU A 149 0.65 24.21 5.98
N SER A 150 -0.24 23.43 5.36
CA SER A 150 -1.43 22.88 6.01
C SER A 150 -1.16 21.56 6.74
N ILE A 151 0.05 20.98 6.58
CA ILE A 151 0.50 19.82 7.35
C ILE A 151 1.20 20.34 8.61
N PRO A 152 0.69 20.02 9.82
CA PRO A 152 1.32 20.39 11.09
C PRO A 152 2.80 20.00 11.14
N ASP A 153 3.64 20.84 11.75
CA ASP A 153 5.09 20.64 11.75
C ASP A 153 5.55 19.36 12.45
N ASP A 154 4.83 18.90 13.47
CA ASP A 154 5.08 17.61 14.13
C ASP A 154 4.88 16.45 13.16
N LEU A 155 3.80 16.49 12.36
CA LEU A 155 3.53 15.50 11.33
C LEU A 155 4.52 15.61 10.18
N ALA A 156 4.84 16.82 9.71
CA ALA A 156 5.78 17.04 8.62
C ALA A 156 7.19 16.52 8.97
N SER A 157 7.64 16.73 10.21
CA SER A 157 8.89 16.17 10.73
C SER A 157 8.84 14.64 10.78
N ALA A 158 7.75 14.08 11.31
CA ALA A 158 7.58 12.63 11.44
C ALA A 158 7.38 11.88 10.11
N ILE A 159 7.02 12.56 9.01
CA ILE A 159 7.01 11.97 7.66
C ILE A 159 8.41 11.44 7.28
N GLY A 160 9.49 12.06 7.79
CA GLY A 160 10.85 11.66 7.45
C GLY A 160 11.11 11.78 5.94
N ASN A 161 11.67 10.73 5.33
CA ASN A 161 11.94 10.66 3.89
C ASN A 161 10.83 9.97 3.07
N HIS A 162 9.65 9.70 3.65
CA HIS A 162 8.55 9.06 2.93
C HIS A 162 7.94 9.97 1.87
N ILE A 163 8.08 9.60 0.60
CA ILE A 163 7.58 10.38 -0.54
C ILE A 163 6.31 9.80 -1.17
N PHE A 164 6.02 8.51 -0.94
CA PHE A 164 4.77 7.86 -1.38
C PHE A 164 4.46 6.62 -0.54
N GLY A 165 3.37 6.65 0.22
CA GLY A 165 3.01 5.55 1.13
C GLY A 165 3.91 5.46 2.35
N CYS A 166 3.63 4.51 3.24
CA CYS A 166 4.45 4.20 4.41
C CYS A 166 4.23 2.74 4.82
N ASP A 167 5.32 2.01 5.05
CA ASP A 167 5.31 0.61 5.46
C ASP A 167 5.78 0.40 6.90
N ASP A 168 6.04 1.44 7.69
CA ASP A 168 6.66 1.30 9.01
C ASP A 168 5.89 0.38 9.96
N CYS A 169 4.55 0.45 9.93
CA CYS A 169 3.70 -0.44 10.73
C CYS A 169 3.71 -1.89 10.22
N LEU A 170 4.00 -2.09 8.94
CA LEU A 170 4.11 -3.40 8.28
C LEU A 170 5.50 -3.99 8.47
N ASP A 171 6.56 -3.22 8.32
CA ASP A 171 7.95 -3.67 8.41
C ASP A 171 8.29 -4.25 9.80
N VAL A 172 7.64 -3.75 10.86
CA VAL A 172 7.81 -4.28 12.23
C VAL A 172 6.88 -5.45 12.57
N CYS A 173 5.94 -5.81 11.69
CA CYS A 173 4.98 -6.87 11.97
C CYS A 173 5.66 -8.25 11.94
N PRO A 174 5.56 -9.08 13.01
CA PRO A 174 6.21 -10.40 13.04
C PRO A 174 5.75 -11.38 11.95
N PHE A 175 4.57 -11.18 11.38
CA PHE A 175 4.08 -11.97 10.25
C PHE A 175 4.70 -11.52 8.92
N ASN A 176 5.03 -10.25 8.77
CA ASN A 176 5.72 -9.73 7.59
C ASN A 176 7.20 -10.10 7.54
N LEU A 177 7.85 -10.21 8.70
CA LEU A 177 9.25 -10.67 8.79
C LEU A 177 9.44 -12.12 8.33
N ARG A 178 8.36 -12.92 8.35
CA ARG A 178 8.35 -14.34 7.98
C ARG A 178 7.63 -14.60 6.65
N ALA A 179 7.16 -13.54 5.98
CA ALA A 179 6.40 -13.67 4.75
C ALA A 179 7.29 -14.12 3.58
N ASP A 180 6.78 -15.06 2.80
CA ASP A 180 7.48 -15.53 1.60
C ASP A 180 7.61 -14.42 0.54
N PRO A 181 8.68 -14.46 -0.28
CA PRO A 181 8.80 -13.56 -1.41
C PRO A 181 7.78 -13.88 -2.51
N SER A 182 7.43 -12.85 -3.29
CA SER A 182 6.51 -12.91 -4.40
C SER A 182 7.13 -13.62 -5.60
N VAL A 183 6.29 -14.40 -6.27
CA VAL A 183 6.58 -14.97 -7.59
C VAL A 183 6.13 -14.08 -8.74
N HIS A 184 5.48 -12.94 -8.45
CA HIS A 184 4.92 -12.05 -9.46
C HIS A 184 5.93 -10.98 -9.89
N ALA A 185 6.54 -11.18 -11.06
CA ALA A 185 7.53 -10.29 -11.62
C ALA A 185 7.00 -8.86 -11.88
N GLU A 186 5.69 -8.70 -12.04
CA GLU A 186 5.05 -7.39 -12.24
C GLU A 186 5.25 -6.43 -11.07
N PHE A 187 5.51 -6.95 -9.87
CA PHE A 187 5.73 -6.15 -8.67
C PHE A 187 7.20 -5.92 -8.35
N LEU A 188 8.12 -6.48 -9.16
CA LEU A 188 9.54 -6.20 -9.02
C LEU A 188 9.79 -4.69 -9.16
N PRO A 189 10.74 -4.14 -8.38
CA PRO A 189 11.00 -2.72 -8.42
C PRO A 189 11.46 -2.24 -9.79
N GLN A 190 10.91 -1.10 -10.21
CA GLN A 190 11.33 -0.37 -11.39
C GLN A 190 12.51 0.57 -11.07
N PRO A 191 13.29 1.01 -12.08
CA PRO A 191 14.32 2.02 -11.88
C PRO A 191 13.76 3.25 -11.16
N GLY A 192 14.46 3.70 -10.11
CA GLY A 192 14.06 4.86 -9.32
C GLY A 192 13.00 4.62 -8.24
N THR A 193 12.49 3.40 -8.05
CA THR A 193 11.50 3.14 -6.96
C THR A 193 12.09 2.56 -5.67
N LEU A 194 13.24 1.87 -5.74
CA LEU A 194 13.96 1.38 -4.54
C LEU A 194 14.80 2.44 -3.83
N ALA A 195 15.31 3.41 -4.60
CA ALA A 195 16.25 4.43 -4.17
C ALA A 195 15.96 5.75 -4.91
N PRO A 196 14.74 6.30 -4.81
CA PRO A 196 14.39 7.55 -5.48
C PRO A 196 15.26 8.68 -4.94
N ARG A 197 15.99 9.36 -5.83
CA ARG A 197 16.78 10.52 -5.46
C ARG A 197 15.91 11.76 -5.32
N LEU A 198 15.98 12.44 -4.18
CA LEU A 198 15.14 13.59 -3.87
C LEU A 198 15.42 14.78 -4.79
N ASP A 199 16.70 15.04 -5.09
CA ASP A 199 17.13 16.12 -5.99
C ASP A 199 16.56 15.94 -7.41
N GLU A 200 16.65 14.72 -7.95
CA GLU A 200 16.09 14.40 -9.26
C GLU A 200 14.57 14.53 -9.28
N LEU A 201 13.89 14.13 -8.20
CA LEU A 201 12.43 14.19 -8.13
C LEU A 201 11.93 15.63 -8.10
N THR A 202 12.58 16.54 -7.37
CA THR A 202 12.16 17.95 -7.32
C THR A 202 12.24 18.67 -8.67
N ASP A 203 13.04 18.14 -9.60
CA ASP A 203 13.17 18.66 -10.97
C ASP A 203 12.15 18.04 -11.96
N PHE A 204 11.23 17.19 -11.50
CA PHE A 204 10.23 16.60 -12.39
C PHE A 204 9.30 17.71 -12.90
N THR A 205 9.14 17.80 -14.21
CA THR A 205 8.01 18.49 -14.82
C THR A 205 6.76 17.59 -14.78
N GLU A 206 5.57 18.17 -14.93
CA GLU A 206 4.34 17.36 -15.06
C GLU A 206 4.42 16.34 -16.20
N ALA A 207 5.02 16.71 -17.33
CA ALA A 207 5.21 15.82 -18.47
C ALA A 207 6.15 14.65 -18.13
N ARG A 208 7.31 14.93 -17.51
CA ARG A 208 8.26 13.88 -17.07
C ARG A 208 7.64 12.95 -16.03
N PHE A 209 6.86 13.50 -15.10
CA PHE A 209 6.12 12.71 -14.11
C PHE A 209 5.11 11.78 -14.77
N ALA A 210 4.30 12.29 -15.71
CA ALA A 210 3.31 11.50 -16.42
C ALA A 210 3.97 10.37 -17.22
N GLU A 211 5.06 10.66 -17.92
CA GLU A 211 5.83 9.66 -18.66
C GLU A 211 6.48 8.62 -17.75
N THR A 212 7.08 9.02 -16.63
CA THR A 212 7.80 8.10 -15.74
C THR A 212 6.87 7.17 -14.97
N PHE A 213 5.71 7.70 -14.51
CA PHE A 213 4.83 6.98 -13.59
C PHE A 213 3.48 6.58 -14.20
N HIS A 214 3.31 6.59 -15.53
CA HIS A 214 2.01 6.28 -16.18
C HIS A 214 1.43 4.92 -15.76
N SER A 215 2.29 3.93 -15.53
CA SER A 215 1.94 2.55 -15.13
C SER A 215 2.27 2.24 -13.67
N SER A 216 2.53 3.26 -12.84
CA SER A 216 2.84 3.11 -11.42
C SER A 216 1.68 3.59 -10.54
N PRO A 217 1.48 3.03 -9.34
CA PRO A 217 0.58 3.61 -8.34
C PRO A 217 0.93 5.06 -7.98
N LEU A 218 2.19 5.50 -8.19
CA LEU A 218 2.66 6.85 -7.85
C LEU A 218 1.83 7.96 -8.51
N LYS A 219 1.21 7.69 -9.67
CA LYS A 219 0.30 8.65 -10.34
C LYS A 219 -0.85 9.10 -9.44
N ARG A 220 -1.21 8.34 -8.40
CA ARG A 220 -2.28 8.67 -7.45
C ARG A 220 -1.98 9.93 -6.66
N ALA A 221 -0.72 10.15 -6.27
CA ALA A 221 -0.30 11.35 -5.55
C ALA A 221 -0.37 12.62 -6.42
N LYS A 222 -0.41 12.47 -7.75
CA LYS A 222 -0.21 13.54 -8.74
C LYS A 222 1.18 14.17 -8.63
N HIS A 223 1.55 14.91 -9.67
CA HIS A 223 2.84 15.60 -9.72
C HIS A 223 3.02 16.54 -8.51
N ALA A 224 2.05 17.43 -8.26
CA ALA A 224 2.08 18.35 -7.13
C ALA A 224 2.24 17.66 -5.77
N GLY A 225 1.55 16.53 -5.54
CA GLY A 225 1.66 15.78 -4.29
C GLY A 225 3.04 15.15 -4.11
N LEU A 226 3.60 14.55 -5.17
CA LEU A 226 4.96 14.01 -5.12
C LEU A 226 6.00 15.11 -4.86
N MET A 227 5.87 16.27 -5.51
CA MET A 227 6.81 17.39 -5.32
C MET A 227 6.76 17.91 -3.87
N ARG A 228 5.56 18.08 -3.32
CA ARG A 228 5.36 18.46 -1.92
C ARG A 228 6.04 17.45 -0.99
N ASN A 229 5.85 16.15 -1.21
CA ASN A 229 6.42 15.13 -0.34
C ASN A 229 7.95 15.07 -0.46
N ALA A 230 8.51 15.25 -1.66
CA ALA A 230 9.95 15.33 -1.87
C ALA A 230 10.58 16.54 -1.17
N ALA A 231 9.93 17.70 -1.23
CA ALA A 231 10.36 18.90 -0.50
C ALA A 231 10.35 18.68 1.02
N ILE A 232 9.30 18.05 1.57
CA ILE A 232 9.25 17.67 3.01
C ILE A 232 10.45 16.79 3.38
N ALA A 233 10.76 15.79 2.55
CA ALA A 233 11.88 14.89 2.79
C ALA A 233 13.23 15.64 2.77
N GLN A 234 13.46 16.55 1.82
CA GLN A 234 14.67 17.37 1.75
C GLN A 234 14.82 18.30 2.96
N ASP A 235 13.74 18.93 3.40
CA ASP A 235 13.74 19.77 4.60
C ASP A 235 14.08 18.96 5.85
N ASN A 236 13.54 17.74 5.97
CA ASN A 236 13.81 16.83 7.07
C ASN A 236 15.28 16.39 7.10
N GLU A 237 15.85 16.06 5.94
CA GLU A 237 17.27 15.72 5.82
C GLU A 237 18.19 16.88 6.22
N SER A 238 17.88 18.10 5.76
CA SER A 238 18.65 19.30 6.05
C SER A 238 18.65 19.65 7.55
N ARG A 239 17.59 19.29 8.28
CA ARG A 239 17.49 19.45 9.74
C ARG A 239 18.25 18.38 10.53
N ALA A 240 18.46 17.20 9.94
CA ALA A 240 19.11 16.07 10.58
C ALA A 240 20.64 16.05 10.39
N SER A 241 21.15 16.84 9.43
CA SER A 241 22.57 17.01 9.12
C SER A 241 23.21 18.11 9.97
#